data_AF-A0AA35NY73-F1
#
_entry.id   AF-A0AA35NY73-F1
#
_cell.length_a   1.000
_cell.length_b   1.000
_cell.length_c   1.000
_cell.angle_alpha   90.00
_cell.angle_beta   90.00
_cell.angle_gamma   90.00
#
_symmetry.space_group_name_H-M   'P 1'
#
loop_
_entity.id
_entity.type
_entity.pdbx_description
1 polymer ?
#
loop_
_entity_poly.entity_id
_entity_poly.type
_entity_poly.pdbx_seq_one_letter_code
_entity_poly.pdbx_strand_id
1 'polypeptide(L)'
;MGGEMETMAPCSAFPDPASDFDRNIPRICGVCGDKATGFHFNAMTCEGCKGFFRRSMKRKAMFTCPFNGDCKITKDNRRHCQACRLKRCVDIGMMKEFILTDEEVQRKREMIMKRKEEEALKESLKPKLLEEQQRTIDILLEAHRKTYDSTYSDFNQFRPPVRLDSGRRSTSRSSSLMSQGFSSSEDSSDTFSSSPEPRMLSSVELSDDSDESATMSMDFSHLSMLPHVADLVSYSIQKVIGFAKMIPGFKDLTAEDQIALLKSSVIEVIMLRSNQSFSLDDMSWTCGSNDFKYKISDVTQAGHSLDLLEPLVKFQINLKKLNLHEEEHVLLMAICILSPDRPGVQDTALVESIQDHLSAILQTYILCRHPPPGNRLLYPKMIQKLADLRSLNEEHSKQYRCLSFLPEHSMQLTPLVLEVFGNEIS
;
A
#
# COMPACT_ATOMS: atom_id res chain seq x y z
N MET A 1 51.73 -13.88 36.80
CA MET A 1 52.02 -12.46 36.51
C MET A 1 50.75 -11.85 35.95
N GLY A 2 49.98 -11.18 36.82
CA GLY A 2 48.77 -10.49 36.44
C GLY A 2 49.12 -9.22 35.66
N GLY A 3 48.43 -9.01 34.56
CA GLY A 3 48.44 -7.75 33.82
C GLY A 3 47.16 -7.00 34.18
N GLU A 4 47.31 -5.91 34.90
CA GLU A 4 46.24 -4.98 35.27
C GLU A 4 45.72 -4.29 34.01
N MET A 5 44.41 -4.39 33.79
CA MET A 5 43.70 -3.68 32.75
C MET A 5 43.21 -2.37 33.37
N GLU A 6 43.95 -1.28 33.18
CA GLU A 6 43.57 0.05 33.66
C GLU A 6 42.22 0.45 33.06
N THR A 7 41.26 0.70 33.95
CA THR A 7 39.93 1.20 33.63
C THR A 7 40.02 2.69 33.32
N MET A 8 39.82 3.06 32.06
CA MET A 8 39.63 4.46 31.67
C MET A 8 38.36 5.02 32.31
N ALA A 9 38.53 6.02 33.17
CA ALA A 9 37.44 6.81 33.74
C ALA A 9 36.60 7.49 32.64
N PRO A 10 35.27 7.58 32.77
CA PRO A 10 34.45 8.34 31.83
C PRO A 10 34.76 9.82 32.01
N CYS A 11 35.21 10.48 30.95
CA CYS A 11 35.26 11.93 30.86
C CYS A 11 33.88 12.50 31.23
N SER A 12 33.88 13.39 32.20
CA SER A 12 32.74 14.19 32.63
C SER A 12 32.07 14.84 31.42
N ALA A 13 30.80 14.48 31.21
CA ALA A 13 29.94 15.08 30.20
C ALA A 13 29.90 16.60 30.39
N PHE A 14 30.34 17.34 29.37
CA PHE A 14 30.10 18.77 29.27
C PHE A 14 28.58 19.00 29.17
N PRO A 15 28.00 19.95 29.92
CA PRO A 15 26.59 20.28 29.78
C PRO A 15 26.33 20.84 28.37
N ASP A 16 25.39 20.21 27.69
CA ASP A 16 24.76 20.66 26.45
C ASP A 16 24.26 22.12 26.60
N PRO A 17 24.64 23.07 25.72
CA PRO A 17 24.23 24.48 25.86
C PRO A 17 22.76 24.73 25.49
N ALA A 18 21.97 23.67 25.27
CA ALA A 18 20.53 23.72 25.07
C ALA A 18 19.75 23.70 26.40
N SER A 19 20.24 24.36 27.45
CA SER A 19 19.41 24.62 28.62
C SER A 19 18.26 25.54 28.21
N ASP A 20 17.06 25.06 28.49
CA ASP A 20 15.78 25.67 28.20
C ASP A 20 15.65 26.99 28.98
N PHE A 21 16.15 28.08 28.41
CA PHE A 21 16.06 29.42 29.00
C PHE A 21 14.64 29.96 28.79
N ASP A 22 13.90 29.99 29.90
CA ASP A 22 12.62 30.65 30.14
C ASP A 22 12.25 31.73 29.11
N ARG A 23 11.22 31.45 28.31
CA ARG A 23 10.77 32.30 27.18
C ARG A 23 10.28 33.69 27.59
N ASN A 24 10.11 33.95 28.90
CA ASN A 24 9.58 35.19 29.44
C ASN A 24 10.62 36.22 29.91
N ILE A 25 11.93 35.96 29.80
CA ILE A 25 12.96 36.92 30.19
C ILE A 25 13.32 37.83 29.01
N PRO A 26 13.23 39.18 29.15
CA PRO A 26 13.64 40.11 28.10
C PRO A 26 15.12 39.91 27.74
N ARG A 27 15.38 39.42 26.52
CA ARG A 27 16.74 39.31 25.98
C ARG A 27 17.24 40.70 25.63
N ILE A 28 18.09 41.27 26.50
CA ILE A 28 18.64 42.63 26.35
C ILE A 28 20.09 42.54 25.88
N CYS A 29 20.47 43.40 24.95
CA CYS A 29 21.84 43.46 24.43
C CYS A 29 22.79 44.07 25.46
N GLY A 30 23.82 43.32 25.87
CA GLY A 30 24.80 43.77 26.88
C GLY A 30 25.62 45.02 26.50
N VAL A 31 25.61 45.41 25.22
CA VAL A 31 26.35 46.58 24.72
C VAL A 31 25.52 47.87 24.81
N CYS A 32 24.26 47.84 24.37
CA CYS A 32 23.48 49.07 24.14
C CYS A 32 22.06 49.03 24.74
N GLY A 33 21.65 47.95 25.38
CA GLY A 33 20.32 47.82 25.96
C GLY A 33 19.18 47.59 24.96
N ASP A 34 19.46 47.51 23.65
CA ASP A 34 18.46 47.16 22.63
C ASP A 34 18.04 45.68 22.71
N LYS A 35 16.96 45.30 22.03
CA LYS A 35 16.50 43.90 22.00
C LYS A 35 17.58 42.99 21.39
N ALA A 36 18.06 42.01 22.15
CA ALA A 36 19.04 41.05 21.68
C ALA A 36 18.38 39.99 20.80
N THR A 37 19.08 39.58 19.73
CA THR A 37 18.62 38.52 18.82
C THR A 37 19.21 37.16 19.18
N GLY A 38 20.23 37.13 20.05
CA GLY A 38 20.85 35.91 20.54
C GLY A 38 22.30 36.14 20.98
N PHE A 39 23.02 35.04 21.20
CA PHE A 39 24.46 35.07 21.40
C PHE A 39 25.16 35.27 20.06
N HIS A 40 25.99 36.32 19.97
CA HIS A 40 26.86 36.56 18.83
C HIS A 40 28.27 36.75 19.33
N PHE A 41 29.21 35.96 18.79
CA PHE A 41 30.61 36.01 19.19
C PHE A 41 30.81 35.83 20.71
N ASN A 42 30.05 34.90 21.33
CA ASN A 42 30.05 34.60 22.77
C ASN A 42 29.35 35.61 23.70
N ALA A 43 28.58 36.58 23.20
CA ALA A 43 27.81 37.49 24.06
C ALA A 43 26.39 37.77 23.56
N MET A 44 25.43 37.92 24.48
CA MET A 44 24.04 38.27 24.19
C MET A 44 23.94 39.69 23.62
N THR A 45 23.70 39.81 22.30
CA THR A 45 23.71 41.11 21.62
C THR A 45 22.62 41.26 20.55
N CYS A 46 22.37 42.49 20.12
CA CYS A 46 21.50 42.81 18.98
C CYS A 46 22.28 42.73 17.66
N GLU A 47 21.57 42.63 16.52
CA GLU A 47 22.18 42.62 15.18
C GLU A 47 23.05 43.85 14.90
N GLY A 48 22.68 45.01 15.47
CA GLY A 48 23.45 46.25 15.33
C GLY A 48 24.85 46.17 15.94
N CYS A 49 24.98 45.59 17.14
CA CYS A 49 26.26 45.44 17.84
C CYS A 49 27.07 44.25 17.31
N LYS A 50 26.41 43.15 16.92
CA LYS A 50 27.01 42.04 16.15
C LYS A 50 27.70 42.55 14.88
N GLY A 51 26.97 43.28 14.04
CA GLY A 51 27.49 43.79 12.77
C GLY A 51 28.61 44.81 12.98
N PHE A 52 28.49 45.67 13.99
CA PHE A 52 29.53 46.62 14.37
C PHE A 52 30.82 45.91 14.80
N PHE A 53 30.74 45.00 15.77
CA PHE A 53 31.89 44.26 16.28
C PHE A 53 32.62 43.49 15.17
N ARG A 54 31.86 42.76 14.33
CA ARG A 54 32.42 42.02 13.18
C ARG A 54 33.20 42.94 12.24
N ARG A 55 32.65 44.09 11.85
CA ARG A 55 33.32 45.04 10.95
C ARG A 55 34.55 45.66 11.58
N SER A 56 34.45 46.05 12.84
CA SER A 56 35.54 46.67 13.59
C SER A 56 36.73 45.73 13.75
N MET A 57 36.48 44.46 14.10
CA MET A 57 37.54 43.45 14.24
C MET A 57 38.13 43.03 12.89
N LYS A 58 37.31 42.78 11.84
CA LYS A 58 37.83 42.43 10.50
C LYS A 58 38.72 43.51 9.90
N ARG A 59 38.33 44.78 10.05
CA ARG A 59 39.10 45.93 9.50
C ARG A 59 40.23 46.38 10.41
N LYS A 60 40.44 45.75 11.57
CA LYS A 60 41.36 46.20 12.63
C LYS A 60 41.17 47.69 12.93
N ALA A 61 39.92 48.13 13.02
CA ALA A 61 39.57 49.54 13.12
C ALA A 61 40.07 50.13 14.45
N MET A 62 40.82 51.23 14.36
CA MET A 62 41.23 52.02 15.51
C MET A 62 40.30 53.22 15.63
N PHE A 63 39.62 53.34 16.77
CA PHE A 63 38.72 54.45 17.04
C PHE A 63 39.24 55.26 18.22
N THR A 64 39.18 56.58 18.11
CA THR A 64 39.47 57.50 19.21
C THR A 64 38.16 58.00 19.80
N CYS A 65 38.08 58.04 21.13
CA CYS A 65 36.91 58.63 21.78
C CYS A 65 36.95 60.16 21.59
N PRO A 66 35.87 60.80 21.10
CA PRO A 66 35.80 62.25 21.01
C PRO A 66 35.50 62.93 22.37
N PHE A 67 35.37 62.13 23.43
CA PHE A 67 35.05 62.55 24.80
C PHE A 67 36.09 61.98 25.78
N ASN A 68 35.69 61.57 26.99
CA ASN A 68 36.59 61.14 28.08
C ASN A 68 36.92 59.63 28.09
N GLY A 69 36.49 58.87 27.09
CA GLY A 69 36.78 57.42 27.00
C GLY A 69 35.87 56.50 27.83
N ASP A 70 34.81 57.03 28.44
CA ASP A 70 33.90 56.37 29.37
C ASP A 70 32.41 56.50 28.97
N CYS A 71 32.12 56.79 27.70
CA CYS A 71 30.75 57.02 27.23
C CYS A 71 29.82 55.84 27.52
N LYS A 72 28.70 56.10 28.20
CA LYS A 72 27.63 55.12 28.42
C LYS A 72 26.90 54.83 27.11
N ILE A 73 26.97 53.58 26.64
CA ILE A 73 26.38 53.15 25.36
C ILE A 73 24.92 52.71 25.56
N THR A 74 24.00 53.31 24.82
CA THR A 74 22.56 53.02 24.78
C THR A 74 22.07 52.85 23.34
N LYS A 75 20.83 52.39 23.16
CA LYS A 75 20.22 52.17 21.82
C LYS A 75 20.30 53.43 20.94
N ASP A 76 20.01 54.58 21.54
CA ASP A 76 19.92 55.86 20.85
C ASP A 76 21.30 56.44 20.60
N ASN A 77 22.22 56.27 21.56
CA ASN A 77 23.51 56.94 21.49
C ASN A 77 24.67 56.08 20.93
N ARG A 78 24.47 54.78 20.68
CA ARG A 78 25.52 53.83 20.20
C ARG A 78 26.21 54.20 18.89
N ARG A 79 25.83 55.28 18.21
CA ARG A 79 26.53 55.78 17.01
C ARG A 79 27.48 56.94 17.31
N HIS A 80 27.37 57.62 18.45
CA HIS A 80 28.12 58.83 18.77
C HIS A 80 29.59 58.58 19.13
N CYS A 81 29.91 57.41 19.71
CA CYS A 81 31.28 57.04 20.03
C CYS A 81 31.57 55.58 19.67
N GLN A 82 32.32 55.37 18.59
CA GLN A 82 32.72 54.02 18.14
C GLN A 82 33.78 53.40 19.06
N ALA A 83 34.66 54.21 19.66
CA ALA A 83 35.69 53.73 20.58
C ALA A 83 35.09 53.09 21.84
N CYS A 84 34.25 53.82 22.58
CA CYS A 84 33.58 53.29 23.78
C CYS A 84 32.61 52.16 23.44
N ARG A 85 32.00 52.16 22.25
CA ARG A 85 31.16 51.04 21.80
C ARG A 85 31.97 49.77 21.56
N LEU A 86 33.12 49.86 20.88
CA LEU A 86 33.96 48.69 20.62
C LEU A 86 34.57 48.17 21.92
N LYS A 87 35.03 49.07 22.79
CA LYS A 87 35.47 48.74 24.16
C LYS A 87 34.38 47.95 24.88
N ARG A 88 33.14 48.47 24.91
CA ARG A 88 32.01 47.79 25.55
C ARG A 88 31.70 46.43 24.94
N CYS A 89 31.83 46.24 23.62
CA CYS A 89 31.67 44.93 22.99
C CYS A 89 32.68 43.90 23.54
N VAL A 90 33.95 44.29 23.69
CA VAL A 90 34.99 43.43 24.26
C VAL A 90 34.74 43.19 25.74
N ASP A 91 34.39 44.23 26.50
CA ASP A 91 34.14 44.15 27.95
C ASP A 91 33.03 43.16 28.32
N ILE A 92 32.01 43.01 27.48
CA ILE A 92 30.93 42.03 27.70
C ILE A 92 31.27 40.61 27.19
N GLY A 93 32.50 40.39 26.72
CA GLY A 93 32.99 39.08 26.30
C GLY A 93 32.75 38.73 24.82
N MET A 94 32.58 39.71 23.92
CA MET A 94 32.58 39.41 22.49
C MET A 94 34.01 39.04 22.04
N MET A 95 34.16 37.87 21.45
CA MET A 95 35.45 37.28 21.05
C MET A 95 35.66 37.34 19.53
N LYS A 96 36.81 37.83 19.08
CA LYS A 96 37.11 37.98 17.64
C LYS A 96 37.37 36.62 16.97
N GLU A 97 37.74 35.62 17.76
CA GLU A 97 38.07 34.26 17.36
C GLU A 97 36.86 33.54 16.74
N PHE A 98 35.63 33.98 17.06
CA PHE A 98 34.40 33.48 16.43
C PHE A 98 34.03 34.21 15.13
N ILE A 99 34.84 35.17 14.67
CA ILE A 99 34.63 35.84 13.38
C ILE A 99 35.33 35.02 12.30
N LEU A 100 34.53 34.37 11.45
CA LEU A 100 35.04 33.59 10.33
C LEU A 100 35.95 34.43 9.41
N THR A 101 37.09 33.87 9.04
CA THR A 101 38.01 34.41 8.04
C THR A 101 37.36 34.40 6.65
N ASP A 102 37.91 35.15 5.71
CA ASP A 102 37.37 35.18 4.35
C ASP A 102 37.54 33.83 3.65
N GLU A 103 38.63 33.11 3.95
CA GLU A 103 38.87 31.73 3.52
C GLU A 103 37.82 30.76 4.09
N GLU A 104 37.50 30.85 5.38
CA GLU A 104 36.47 30.00 6.01
C GLU A 104 35.06 30.29 5.46
N VAL A 105 34.75 31.57 5.19
CA VAL A 105 33.50 31.96 4.53
C VAL A 105 33.43 31.39 3.12
N GLN A 106 34.54 31.46 2.37
CA GLN A 106 34.62 30.93 1.01
C GLN A 106 34.46 29.40 1.00
N ARG A 107 35.18 28.68 1.87
CA ARG A 107 35.03 27.23 2.06
C ARG A 107 33.59 26.83 2.40
N LYS A 108 32.93 27.62 3.26
CA LYS A 108 31.51 27.38 3.62
C LYS A 108 30.58 27.59 2.42
N ARG A 109 30.83 28.57 1.55
CA ARG A 109 30.06 28.79 0.32
C ARG A 109 30.24 27.64 -0.65
N GLU A 110 31.47 27.18 -0.86
CA GLU A 110 31.78 26.03 -1.73
C GLU A 110 31.09 24.76 -1.25
N MET A 111 31.13 24.46 0.06
CA MET A 111 30.40 23.32 0.62
C MET A 111 28.89 23.40 0.38
N ILE A 112 28.29 24.59 0.49
CA ILE A 112 26.85 24.79 0.24
C ILE A 112 26.54 24.58 -1.25
N MET A 113 27.37 25.11 -2.15
CA MET A 113 27.18 24.92 -3.60
C MET A 113 27.30 23.46 -3.99
N LYS A 114 28.34 22.76 -3.51
CA LYS A 114 28.52 21.33 -3.73
C LYS A 114 27.32 20.51 -3.22
N ARG A 115 26.80 20.81 -2.03
CA ARG A 115 25.60 20.14 -1.50
C ARG A 115 24.38 20.38 -2.38
N LYS A 116 24.20 21.60 -2.90
CA LYS A 116 23.10 21.91 -3.84
C LYS A 116 23.24 21.17 -5.16
N GLU A 117 24.45 21.05 -5.68
CA GLU A 117 24.75 20.29 -6.91
C GLU A 117 24.49 18.80 -6.71
N GLU A 118 24.94 18.23 -5.59
CA GLU A 118 24.68 16.83 -5.22
C GLU A 118 23.17 16.55 -5.06
N GLU A 119 22.43 17.47 -4.44
CA GLU A 119 20.98 17.37 -4.28
C GLU A 119 20.24 17.50 -5.62
N ALA A 120 20.64 18.43 -6.49
CA ALA A 120 20.10 18.57 -7.83
C ALA A 120 20.39 17.34 -8.71
N LEU A 121 21.60 16.79 -8.62
CA LEU A 121 21.96 15.56 -9.33
C LEU A 121 21.11 14.39 -8.84
N LYS A 122 20.94 14.23 -7.52
CA LYS A 122 20.09 13.20 -6.93
C LYS A 122 18.63 13.34 -7.39
N GLU A 123 18.11 14.56 -7.49
CA GLU A 123 16.76 14.83 -7.99
C GLU A 123 16.63 14.48 -9.48
N SER A 124 17.67 14.79 -10.28
CA SER A 124 17.67 14.49 -11.72
C SER A 124 17.72 12.99 -12.02
N LEU A 125 18.33 12.20 -11.14
CA LEU A 125 18.46 10.74 -11.27
C LEU A 125 17.23 9.98 -10.76
N LYS A 126 16.23 10.66 -10.18
CA LYS A 126 15.01 9.97 -9.73
C LYS A 126 14.27 9.41 -10.96
N PRO A 127 13.82 8.15 -10.90
CA PRO A 127 13.01 7.58 -11.96
C PRO A 127 11.75 8.41 -12.13
N LYS A 128 11.38 8.67 -13.39
CA LYS A 128 10.15 9.36 -13.76
C LYS A 128 9.45 8.53 -14.81
N LEU A 129 8.14 8.48 -14.68
CA LEU A 129 7.29 7.84 -15.66
C LEU A 129 7.24 8.73 -16.91
N LEU A 130 7.48 8.16 -18.09
CA LEU A 130 7.34 8.88 -19.36
C LEU A 130 5.86 9.17 -19.62
N GLU A 131 5.59 10.20 -20.41
CA GLU A 131 4.20 10.60 -20.74
C GLU A 131 3.44 9.47 -21.46
N GLU A 132 4.11 8.75 -22.36
CA GLU A 132 3.54 7.58 -23.04
C GLU A 132 3.20 6.45 -22.06
N GLN A 133 4.09 6.15 -21.11
CA GLN A 133 3.85 5.13 -20.09
C GLN A 133 2.65 5.50 -19.20
N GLN A 134 2.52 6.78 -18.82
CA GLN A 134 1.37 7.28 -18.08
C GLN A 134 0.08 7.14 -18.88
N ARG A 135 0.08 7.47 -20.18
CA ARG A 135 -1.09 7.28 -21.05
C ARG A 135 -1.53 5.82 -21.13
N THR A 136 -0.60 4.87 -21.23
CA THR A 136 -0.91 3.44 -21.20
C THR A 136 -1.59 3.04 -19.90
N ILE A 137 -1.08 3.51 -18.75
CA ILE A 137 -1.72 3.29 -17.45
C ILE A 137 -3.13 3.89 -17.40
N ASP A 138 -3.31 5.13 -17.89
CA ASP A 138 -4.61 5.81 -17.88
C ASP A 138 -5.65 5.04 -18.72
N ILE A 139 -5.25 4.48 -19.87
CA ILE A 139 -6.10 3.62 -20.70
C ILE A 139 -6.52 2.37 -19.94
N LEU A 140 -5.60 1.70 -19.24
CA LEU A 140 -5.89 0.49 -18.47
C LEU A 140 -6.79 0.77 -17.26
N LEU A 141 -6.57 1.89 -16.57
CA LEU A 141 -7.45 2.34 -15.50
C LEU A 141 -8.87 2.63 -16.01
N GLU A 142 -8.97 3.26 -17.17
CA GLU A 142 -10.27 3.53 -17.81
C GLU A 142 -10.97 2.25 -18.24
N ALA A 143 -10.23 1.30 -18.82
CA ALA A 143 -10.72 -0.03 -19.15
C ALA A 143 -11.25 -0.75 -17.91
N HIS A 144 -10.52 -0.66 -16.79
CA HIS A 144 -10.93 -1.24 -15.53
C HIS A 144 -12.23 -0.62 -15.02
N ARG A 145 -12.32 0.71 -14.93
CA ARG A 145 -13.54 1.42 -14.48
C ARG A 145 -14.76 1.11 -15.34
N LYS A 146 -14.60 0.94 -16.65
CA LYS A 146 -15.71 0.59 -17.56
C LYS A 146 -16.20 -0.84 -17.43
N THR A 147 -15.36 -1.72 -16.91
CA THR A 147 -15.62 -3.17 -16.89
C THR A 147 -15.72 -3.75 -15.50
N TYR A 148 -15.46 -2.95 -14.47
CA TYR A 148 -15.66 -3.32 -13.08
C TYR A 148 -16.60 -2.34 -12.41
N ASP A 149 -17.72 -2.86 -11.95
CA ASP A 149 -18.69 -2.15 -11.13
C ASP A 149 -18.68 -2.78 -9.73
N SER A 150 -18.23 -2.04 -8.73
CA SER A 150 -18.19 -2.51 -7.34
C SER A 150 -19.57 -2.74 -6.74
N THR A 151 -20.62 -2.14 -7.31
CA THR A 151 -22.00 -2.33 -6.90
C THR A 151 -22.66 -3.53 -7.58
N TYR A 152 -22.04 -4.08 -8.63
CA TYR A 152 -22.57 -5.16 -9.46
C TYR A 152 -24.00 -4.87 -9.99
N SER A 153 -24.32 -3.59 -10.23
CA SER A 153 -25.65 -3.14 -10.65
C SER A 153 -26.07 -3.69 -12.02
N ASP A 154 -25.09 -3.93 -12.91
CA ASP A 154 -25.30 -4.55 -14.23
C ASP A 154 -25.54 -6.07 -14.17
N PHE A 155 -25.29 -6.72 -13.02
CA PHE A 155 -25.53 -8.14 -12.83
C PHE A 155 -26.98 -8.36 -12.38
N ASN A 156 -27.92 -8.37 -13.33
CA ASN A 156 -29.37 -8.41 -13.04
C ASN A 156 -30.12 -9.58 -13.72
N GLN A 157 -29.54 -10.21 -14.75
CA GLN A 157 -30.10 -11.36 -15.45
C GLN A 157 -29.37 -12.64 -15.04
N PHE A 158 -29.60 -13.08 -13.80
CA PHE A 158 -28.95 -14.27 -13.23
C PHE A 158 -29.94 -15.15 -12.48
N ARG A 159 -29.60 -16.44 -12.37
CA ARG A 159 -30.32 -17.40 -11.54
C ARG A 159 -29.97 -17.14 -10.06
N PRO A 160 -30.95 -16.89 -9.17
CA PRO A 160 -30.67 -16.50 -7.77
C PRO A 160 -29.86 -17.55 -7.00
N PRO A 161 -29.07 -17.13 -5.98
CA PRO A 161 -28.33 -18.07 -5.13
C PRO A 161 -29.29 -18.94 -4.31
N VAL A 162 -29.08 -20.26 -4.34
CA VAL A 162 -29.82 -21.24 -3.54
C VAL A 162 -28.85 -21.88 -2.56
N ARG A 163 -28.88 -21.44 -1.30
CA ARG A 163 -28.01 -21.96 -0.23
C ARG A 163 -28.74 -23.06 0.54
N LEU A 164 -28.13 -24.24 0.62
CA LEU A 164 -28.60 -25.30 1.50
C LEU A 164 -28.16 -24.97 2.93
N ASP A 165 -29.14 -24.77 3.80
CA ASP A 165 -28.88 -24.40 5.20
C ASP A 165 -28.33 -25.62 5.94
N SER A 166 -27.03 -25.62 6.25
CA SER A 166 -26.41 -26.60 7.14
C SER A 166 -26.87 -26.35 8.59
N GLY A 167 -28.12 -26.68 8.87
CA GLY A 167 -28.65 -26.79 10.23
C GLY A 167 -29.60 -25.68 10.66
N ARG A 168 -30.85 -25.71 10.17
CA ARG A 168 -32.06 -25.43 10.97
C ARG A 168 -33.22 -26.25 10.43
N ARG A 169 -33.47 -27.42 11.05
CA ARG A 169 -34.84 -27.97 11.09
C ARG A 169 -35.69 -27.00 11.89
N SER A 170 -36.19 -25.95 11.26
CA SER A 170 -37.34 -25.23 11.78
C SER A 170 -38.57 -26.01 11.35
N THR A 171 -39.19 -26.67 12.31
CA THR A 171 -40.55 -27.18 12.18
C THR A 171 -41.48 -26.01 11.91
N SER A 172 -41.83 -25.78 10.64
CA SER A 172 -42.91 -24.88 10.27
C SER A 172 -44.25 -25.52 10.64
N ARG A 173 -44.56 -25.52 11.94
CA ARG A 173 -45.95 -25.60 12.39
C ARG A 173 -46.56 -24.23 12.14
N SER A 174 -47.47 -24.20 11.19
CA SER A 174 -48.41 -23.11 10.95
C SER A 174 -49.06 -22.69 12.27
N SER A 175 -48.93 -21.43 12.67
CA SER A 175 -49.73 -20.85 13.74
C SER A 175 -50.60 -19.72 13.18
N SER A 176 -51.85 -20.10 12.95
CA SER A 176 -52.98 -19.20 12.87
C SER A 176 -53.13 -18.42 14.18
N LEU A 177 -53.56 -17.18 14.02
CA LEU A 177 -53.94 -16.20 15.04
C LEU A 177 -54.76 -16.79 16.21
N MET A 178 -54.53 -16.29 17.43
CA MET A 178 -55.57 -15.75 18.33
C MET A 178 -54.94 -15.11 19.59
N SER A 179 -55.58 -14.04 20.02
CA SER A 179 -55.17 -13.06 21.03
C SER A 179 -55.51 -13.45 22.47
N GLN A 180 -54.77 -12.85 23.41
CA GLN A 180 -55.07 -12.46 24.82
C GLN A 180 -53.73 -12.56 25.59
N GLY A 181 -53.11 -11.52 26.15
CA GLY A 181 -53.63 -10.38 26.89
C GLY A 181 -53.48 -10.66 28.38
N PHE A 182 -52.36 -10.29 29.02
CA PHE A 182 -52.27 -9.89 30.44
C PHE A 182 -50.89 -9.26 30.72
N SER A 183 -50.91 -8.27 31.61
CA SER A 183 -49.85 -7.32 31.95
C SER A 183 -49.24 -7.67 33.31
N SER A 184 -47.91 -7.55 33.45
CA SER A 184 -47.26 -7.12 34.70
C SER A 184 -45.78 -6.80 34.48
N SER A 185 -45.39 -5.72 35.13
CA SER A 185 -44.15 -4.93 35.10
C SER A 185 -43.01 -5.46 35.99
N GLU A 186 -41.91 -4.69 35.99
CA GLU A 186 -40.75 -4.63 36.91
C GLU A 186 -39.49 -5.33 36.36
N ASP A 187 -38.44 -4.60 35.94
CA ASP A 187 -37.53 -3.63 36.59
C ASP A 187 -36.19 -4.31 36.93
N SER A 188 -35.10 -3.62 36.55
CA SER A 188 -33.79 -3.54 37.22
C SER A 188 -32.59 -3.62 36.28
N SER A 189 -31.81 -2.55 36.42
CA SER A 189 -30.44 -2.27 35.98
C SER A 189 -29.43 -3.36 36.35
N ASP A 190 -28.39 -3.55 35.53
CA ASP A 190 -27.08 -2.94 35.81
C ASP A 190 -25.97 -3.32 34.82
N THR A 191 -25.16 -2.30 34.58
CA THR A 191 -23.84 -2.21 33.95
C THR A 191 -22.82 -3.24 34.46
N PHE A 192 -21.99 -3.82 33.57
CA PHE A 192 -20.51 -3.79 33.71
C PHE A 192 -19.79 -4.39 32.48
N SER A 193 -18.73 -3.70 32.06
CA SER A 193 -17.74 -4.10 31.06
C SER A 193 -17.09 -5.46 31.33
N SER A 194 -16.78 -6.20 30.26
CA SER A 194 -15.46 -6.84 30.04
C SER A 194 -15.39 -7.54 28.68
N SER A 195 -14.38 -7.22 27.89
CA SER A 195 -13.96 -7.93 26.67
C SER A 195 -13.61 -9.39 26.95
N PRO A 196 -13.74 -10.29 25.96
CA PRO A 196 -12.97 -11.53 25.94
C PRO A 196 -12.01 -11.60 24.74
N GLU A 197 -10.73 -11.81 25.04
CA GLU A 197 -9.74 -12.39 24.12
C GLU A 197 -10.13 -13.83 23.72
N PRO A 198 -9.67 -14.33 22.56
CA PRO A 198 -10.09 -15.62 22.03
C PRO A 198 -9.37 -16.78 22.73
N ARG A 199 -10.13 -17.67 23.37
CA ARG A 199 -9.61 -18.90 23.97
C ARG A 199 -9.39 -19.97 22.90
N MET A 200 -8.17 -20.50 22.92
CA MET A 200 -7.67 -21.65 22.19
C MET A 200 -8.56 -22.89 22.37
N LEU A 201 -8.75 -23.59 21.26
CA LEU A 201 -9.45 -24.87 21.15
C LEU A 201 -8.61 -25.98 21.81
N SER A 202 -9.19 -26.72 22.77
CA SER A 202 -8.62 -27.98 23.26
C SER A 202 -9.73 -28.95 23.63
N SER A 203 -9.45 -30.22 23.30
CA SER A 203 -10.06 -31.46 23.80
C SER A 203 -11.26 -31.97 23.01
N VAL A 204 -10.96 -32.69 21.92
CA VAL A 204 -11.82 -33.73 21.37
C VAL A 204 -11.33 -35.06 21.95
N GLU A 205 -12.22 -35.75 22.68
CA GLU A 205 -11.98 -37.10 23.19
C GLU A 205 -12.06 -38.11 22.03
N LEU A 206 -11.11 -39.04 22.05
CA LEU A 206 -10.96 -40.14 21.11
C LEU A 206 -11.98 -41.24 21.41
N SER A 207 -12.80 -41.60 20.42
CA SER A 207 -13.41 -42.93 20.36
C SER A 207 -12.96 -43.60 19.06
N ASP A 208 -12.23 -44.69 19.27
CA ASP A 208 -11.68 -45.64 18.31
C ASP A 208 -12.81 -46.39 17.60
N ASP A 209 -12.83 -46.35 16.27
CA ASP A 209 -13.33 -47.47 15.47
C ASP A 209 -12.65 -47.45 14.11
N SER A 210 -12.08 -48.61 13.79
CA SER A 210 -11.28 -48.91 12.61
C SER A 210 -12.18 -49.27 11.45
N ASP A 211 -12.14 -48.54 10.33
CA ASP A 211 -12.44 -49.14 9.03
C ASP A 211 -11.76 -48.43 7.86
N GLU A 212 -11.37 -49.23 6.87
CA GLU A 212 -10.49 -48.89 5.75
C GLU A 212 -11.06 -47.83 4.79
N SER A 213 -10.15 -47.01 4.23
CA SER A 213 -10.25 -46.47 2.86
C SER A 213 -11.56 -45.76 2.47
N ALA A 214 -11.97 -44.73 3.22
CA ALA A 214 -12.98 -43.78 2.74
C ALA A 214 -12.32 -42.71 1.84
N THR A 215 -12.17 -43.01 0.55
CA THR A 215 -12.16 -41.94 -0.45
C THR A 215 -13.52 -41.25 -0.34
N MET A 216 -13.53 -40.00 0.11
CA MET A 216 -14.74 -39.18 0.23
C MET A 216 -15.30 -38.94 -1.18
N SER A 217 -16.10 -39.88 -1.67
CA SER A 217 -16.90 -39.68 -2.87
C SER A 217 -17.88 -38.55 -2.59
N MET A 218 -17.70 -37.41 -3.25
CA MET A 218 -18.64 -36.30 -3.15
C MET A 218 -19.98 -36.76 -3.69
N ASP A 219 -21.03 -36.67 -2.87
CA ASP A 219 -22.40 -36.90 -3.31
C ASP A 219 -22.81 -35.72 -4.22
N PHE A 220 -22.67 -35.93 -5.54
CA PHE A 220 -22.89 -34.95 -6.60
C PHE A 220 -24.38 -34.68 -6.92
N SER A 221 -25.29 -35.22 -6.11
CA SER A 221 -26.70 -35.34 -6.50
C SER A 221 -27.49 -34.02 -6.46
N HIS A 222 -26.97 -32.92 -5.90
CA HIS A 222 -27.57 -31.58 -6.11
C HIS A 222 -26.61 -30.39 -5.81
N LEU A 223 -25.96 -29.86 -6.85
CA LEU A 223 -25.11 -28.65 -6.75
C LEU A 223 -25.95 -27.36 -6.77
N SER A 224 -26.58 -27.05 -5.63
CA SER A 224 -27.54 -25.94 -5.50
C SER A 224 -27.04 -24.56 -5.94
N MET A 225 -25.73 -24.29 -5.80
CA MET A 225 -25.14 -22.99 -6.16
C MET A 225 -24.53 -22.97 -7.57
N LEU A 226 -24.41 -24.11 -8.26
CA LEU A 226 -23.78 -24.20 -9.58
C LEU A 226 -24.43 -23.27 -10.63
N PRO A 227 -25.76 -23.21 -10.78
CA PRO A 227 -26.40 -22.31 -11.74
C PRO A 227 -26.03 -20.84 -11.52
N HIS A 228 -26.06 -20.40 -10.26
CA HIS A 228 -25.79 -19.02 -9.88
C HIS A 228 -24.32 -18.65 -10.09
N VAL A 229 -23.40 -19.52 -9.65
CA VAL A 229 -21.96 -19.30 -9.82
C VAL A 229 -21.59 -19.32 -11.31
N ALA A 230 -22.20 -20.17 -12.12
CA ALA A 230 -22.00 -20.17 -13.57
C ALA A 230 -22.43 -18.84 -14.22
N ASP A 231 -23.52 -18.21 -13.76
CA ASP A 231 -23.94 -16.90 -14.24
C ASP A 231 -22.97 -15.79 -13.82
N LEU A 232 -22.49 -15.82 -12.57
CA LEU A 232 -21.50 -14.88 -12.06
C LEU A 232 -20.16 -14.98 -12.82
N VAL A 233 -19.71 -16.20 -13.12
CA VAL A 233 -18.51 -16.44 -13.94
C VAL A 233 -18.75 -15.96 -15.37
N SER A 234 -19.91 -16.23 -15.97
CA SER A 234 -20.27 -15.75 -17.31
C SER A 234 -20.24 -14.22 -17.40
N TYR A 235 -20.84 -13.54 -16.43
CA TYR A 235 -20.77 -12.08 -16.29
C TYR A 235 -19.30 -11.61 -16.20
N SER A 236 -18.51 -12.27 -15.37
CA SER A 236 -17.11 -11.90 -15.17
C SER A 236 -16.25 -12.12 -16.43
N ILE A 237 -16.50 -13.18 -17.20
CA ILE A 237 -15.87 -13.43 -18.52
C ILE A 237 -16.12 -12.24 -19.44
N GLN A 238 -17.39 -11.80 -19.57
CA GLN A 238 -17.73 -10.66 -20.45
C GLN A 238 -16.99 -9.39 -20.04
N LYS A 239 -16.90 -9.13 -18.73
CA LYS A 239 -16.16 -7.98 -18.19
C LYS A 239 -14.64 -8.10 -18.43
N VAL A 240 -14.05 -9.30 -18.38
CA VAL A 240 -12.64 -9.51 -18.74
C VAL A 240 -12.40 -9.31 -20.24
N ILE A 241 -13.28 -9.82 -21.11
CA ILE A 241 -13.20 -9.60 -22.57
C ILE A 241 -13.28 -8.10 -22.88
N GLY A 242 -14.19 -7.37 -22.22
CA GLY A 242 -14.29 -5.92 -22.35
C GLY A 242 -12.99 -5.19 -21.97
N PHE A 243 -12.34 -5.63 -20.88
CA PHE A 243 -11.07 -5.07 -20.42
C PHE A 243 -9.95 -5.36 -21.43
N ALA A 244 -9.83 -6.61 -21.87
CA ALA A 244 -8.79 -7.05 -22.80
C ALA A 244 -8.82 -6.26 -24.11
N LYS A 245 -10.01 -6.01 -24.66
CA LYS A 245 -10.21 -5.21 -25.89
C LYS A 245 -9.71 -3.76 -25.78
N MET A 246 -9.45 -3.25 -24.58
CA MET A 246 -8.94 -1.89 -24.36
C MET A 246 -7.44 -1.86 -24.04
N ILE A 247 -6.78 -3.00 -23.87
CA ILE A 247 -5.34 -3.07 -23.64
C ILE A 247 -4.61 -2.59 -24.91
N PRO A 248 -3.70 -1.61 -24.83
CA PRO A 248 -2.88 -1.19 -25.96
C PRO A 248 -2.10 -2.38 -26.56
N GLY A 249 -2.12 -2.54 -27.88
CA GLY A 249 -1.52 -3.68 -28.59
C GLY A 249 -2.44 -4.90 -28.76
N PHE A 250 -3.48 -5.08 -27.94
CA PHE A 250 -4.29 -6.31 -27.99
C PHE A 250 -5.08 -6.47 -29.30
N LYS A 251 -5.57 -5.36 -29.87
CA LYS A 251 -6.29 -5.38 -31.15
C LYS A 251 -5.38 -5.57 -32.37
N ASP A 252 -4.07 -5.44 -32.18
CA ASP A 252 -3.09 -5.63 -33.26
C ASP A 252 -2.78 -7.12 -33.47
N LEU A 253 -3.15 -7.97 -32.50
CA LEU A 253 -3.07 -9.43 -32.58
C LEU A 253 -4.13 -10.02 -33.52
N THR A 254 -3.86 -11.21 -34.04
CA THR A 254 -4.86 -11.98 -34.82
C THR A 254 -6.08 -12.35 -33.98
N ALA A 255 -7.22 -12.62 -34.63
CA ALA A 255 -8.42 -13.02 -33.89
C ALA A 255 -8.20 -14.35 -33.16
N GLU A 256 -7.45 -15.26 -33.77
CA GLU A 256 -7.04 -16.54 -33.22
C GLU A 256 -6.22 -16.36 -31.94
N ASP A 257 -5.22 -15.47 -31.95
CA ASP A 257 -4.39 -15.17 -30.78
C ASP A 257 -5.20 -14.49 -29.68
N GLN A 258 -6.07 -13.52 -30.03
CA GLN A 258 -6.95 -12.88 -29.05
C GLN A 258 -7.84 -13.90 -28.34
N ILE A 259 -8.39 -14.87 -29.09
CA ILE A 259 -9.22 -15.96 -28.54
C ILE A 259 -8.37 -16.88 -27.66
N ALA A 260 -7.21 -17.32 -28.12
CA ALA A 260 -6.31 -18.20 -27.37
C ALA A 260 -5.91 -17.58 -26.02
N LEU A 261 -5.46 -16.32 -26.03
CA LEU A 261 -5.08 -15.59 -24.82
C LEU A 261 -6.25 -15.45 -23.84
N LEU A 262 -7.44 -15.11 -24.34
CA LEU A 262 -8.62 -14.97 -23.49
C LEU A 262 -9.06 -16.30 -22.89
N LYS A 263 -9.14 -17.37 -23.68
CA LYS A 263 -9.55 -18.69 -23.17
C LYS A 263 -8.60 -19.19 -22.08
N SER A 264 -7.29 -19.00 -22.23
CA SER A 264 -6.32 -19.49 -21.25
C SER A 264 -6.17 -18.61 -20.01
N SER A 265 -6.46 -17.30 -20.08
CA SER A 265 -6.18 -16.37 -18.98
C SER A 265 -7.42 -15.92 -18.20
N VAL A 266 -8.63 -16.07 -18.75
CA VAL A 266 -9.82 -15.41 -18.18
C VAL A 266 -10.10 -15.78 -16.73
N ILE A 267 -9.96 -17.06 -16.34
CA ILE A 267 -10.18 -17.45 -14.94
C ILE A 267 -9.11 -16.87 -14.01
N GLU A 268 -7.86 -16.78 -14.47
CA GLU A 268 -6.76 -16.17 -13.72
C GLU A 268 -7.03 -14.68 -13.47
N VAL A 269 -7.54 -13.98 -14.49
CA VAL A 269 -7.93 -12.56 -14.39
C VAL A 269 -9.16 -12.38 -13.48
N ILE A 270 -10.14 -13.29 -13.54
CA ILE A 270 -11.29 -13.29 -12.62
C ILE A 270 -10.79 -13.46 -11.17
N MET A 271 -9.88 -14.41 -10.91
CA MET A 271 -9.30 -14.62 -9.59
C MET A 271 -8.51 -13.40 -9.11
N LEU A 272 -7.69 -12.78 -9.97
CA LEU A 272 -7.01 -11.50 -9.66
C LEU A 272 -8.01 -10.40 -9.30
N ARG A 273 -9.00 -10.16 -10.16
CA ARG A 273 -9.99 -9.08 -10.02
C ARG A 273 -10.88 -9.27 -8.80
N SER A 274 -11.22 -10.52 -8.46
CA SER A 274 -12.04 -10.84 -7.27
C SER A 274 -11.38 -10.36 -5.96
N ASN A 275 -10.08 -10.06 -5.96
CA ASN A 275 -9.42 -9.45 -4.81
C ASN A 275 -10.05 -8.12 -4.40
N GLN A 276 -10.62 -7.37 -5.35
CA GLN A 276 -11.25 -6.09 -5.08
C GLN A 276 -12.51 -6.22 -4.21
N SER A 277 -13.25 -7.32 -4.34
CA SER A 277 -14.44 -7.64 -3.52
C SER A 277 -14.15 -8.57 -2.34
N PHE A 278 -12.93 -9.07 -2.20
CA PHE A 278 -12.52 -9.97 -1.12
C PHE A 278 -12.26 -9.22 0.20
N SER A 279 -12.88 -9.70 1.29
CA SER A 279 -12.70 -9.20 2.65
C SER A 279 -11.80 -10.13 3.47
N LEU A 280 -10.84 -9.54 4.18
CA LEU A 280 -9.99 -10.26 5.14
C LEU A 280 -10.69 -10.52 6.47
N ASP A 281 -11.78 -9.80 6.77
CA ASP A 281 -12.44 -9.86 8.08
C ASP A 281 -13.16 -11.19 8.29
N ASP A 282 -13.75 -11.72 7.21
CA ASP A 282 -14.56 -12.93 7.25
C ASP A 282 -14.33 -13.87 6.06
N MET A 283 -13.25 -13.64 5.31
CA MET A 283 -12.80 -14.48 4.19
C MET A 283 -13.91 -14.73 3.16
N SER A 284 -14.58 -13.65 2.76
CA SER A 284 -15.71 -13.68 1.84
C SER A 284 -15.58 -12.67 0.71
N TRP A 285 -16.33 -12.88 -0.38
CA TRP A 285 -16.45 -11.94 -1.49
C TRP A 285 -17.80 -11.25 -1.43
N THR A 286 -17.83 -9.92 -1.52
CA THR A 286 -19.09 -9.14 -1.52
C THR A 286 -19.30 -8.48 -2.88
N CYS A 287 -20.35 -8.87 -3.58
CA CYS A 287 -20.68 -8.35 -4.91
C CYS A 287 -21.91 -7.44 -4.85
N GLY A 288 -21.72 -6.16 -4.52
CA GLY A 288 -22.83 -5.22 -4.36
C GLY A 288 -23.44 -5.28 -2.95
N SER A 289 -24.63 -5.86 -2.82
CA SER A 289 -25.34 -5.93 -1.53
C SER A 289 -24.88 -7.10 -0.66
N ASN A 290 -25.25 -7.06 0.64
CA ASN A 290 -24.97 -8.15 1.58
C ASN A 290 -25.63 -9.49 1.21
N ASP A 291 -26.65 -9.48 0.36
CA ASP A 291 -27.32 -10.71 -0.11
C ASP A 291 -26.43 -11.51 -1.07
N PHE A 292 -25.54 -10.80 -1.78
CA PHE A 292 -24.54 -11.33 -2.72
C PHE A 292 -23.16 -11.40 -2.08
N LYS A 293 -23.14 -11.97 -0.88
CA LYS A 293 -21.93 -12.31 -0.14
C LYS A 293 -21.65 -13.80 -0.27
N TYR A 294 -20.44 -14.13 -0.69
CA TYR A 294 -20.04 -15.50 -1.02
C TYR A 294 -18.94 -15.96 -0.08
N LYS A 295 -19.16 -17.11 0.56
CA LYS A 295 -18.20 -17.84 1.36
C LYS A 295 -17.71 -19.06 0.61
N ILE A 296 -16.66 -19.71 1.13
CA ILE A 296 -16.15 -20.97 0.58
C ILE A 296 -17.25 -22.03 0.47
N SER A 297 -18.17 -22.09 1.44
CA SER A 297 -19.32 -23.01 1.42
C SER A 297 -20.26 -22.81 0.24
N ASP A 298 -20.36 -21.60 -0.31
CA ASP A 298 -21.20 -21.32 -1.48
C ASP A 298 -20.55 -21.89 -2.75
N VAL A 299 -19.22 -21.79 -2.85
CA VAL A 299 -18.46 -22.30 -4.00
C VAL A 299 -18.31 -23.82 -3.95
N THR A 300 -18.25 -24.42 -2.76
CA THR A 300 -18.32 -25.89 -2.63
C THR A 300 -19.69 -26.44 -3.03
N GLN A 301 -20.77 -25.72 -2.72
CA GLN A 301 -22.13 -26.06 -3.19
C GLN A 301 -22.31 -25.87 -4.71
N ALA A 302 -21.36 -25.22 -5.38
CA ALA A 302 -21.27 -25.15 -6.83
C ALA A 302 -20.38 -26.24 -7.45
N GLY A 303 -19.81 -27.14 -6.63
CA GLY A 303 -19.08 -28.31 -7.09
C GLY A 303 -17.56 -28.19 -7.08
N HIS A 304 -17.00 -27.11 -6.51
CA HIS A 304 -15.56 -26.96 -6.36
C HIS A 304 -15.05 -27.51 -5.02
N SER A 305 -13.97 -28.28 -5.04
CA SER A 305 -13.38 -28.87 -3.82
C SER A 305 -12.43 -27.89 -3.11
N LEU A 306 -12.05 -28.24 -1.88
CA LEU A 306 -11.06 -27.47 -1.11
C LEU A 306 -9.66 -27.47 -1.76
N ASP A 307 -9.35 -28.44 -2.63
CA ASP A 307 -8.08 -28.47 -3.37
C ASP A 307 -7.88 -27.22 -4.24
N LEU A 308 -8.98 -26.63 -4.73
CA LEU A 308 -8.96 -25.34 -5.43
C LEU A 308 -9.14 -24.16 -4.47
N LEU A 309 -10.09 -24.28 -3.53
CA LEU A 309 -10.55 -23.15 -2.73
C LEU A 309 -9.56 -22.72 -1.65
N GLU A 310 -8.83 -23.66 -1.03
CA GLU A 310 -7.80 -23.31 -0.04
C GLU A 310 -6.62 -22.55 -0.67
N PRO A 311 -6.02 -23.01 -1.79
CA PRO A 311 -5.04 -22.22 -2.52
C PRO A 311 -5.58 -20.87 -3.00
N LEU A 312 -6.85 -20.80 -3.43
CA LEU A 312 -7.47 -19.55 -3.88
C LEU A 312 -7.58 -18.54 -2.73
N VAL A 313 -8.05 -18.95 -1.55
CA VAL A 313 -8.11 -18.05 -0.38
C VAL A 313 -6.71 -17.60 0.03
N LYS A 314 -5.74 -18.52 0.06
CA LYS A 314 -4.34 -18.17 0.34
C LYS A 314 -3.79 -17.17 -0.67
N PHE A 315 -4.13 -17.32 -1.95
CA PHE A 315 -3.81 -16.38 -3.01
C PHE A 315 -4.43 -15.00 -2.73
N GLN A 316 -5.72 -14.92 -2.42
CA GLN A 316 -6.41 -13.66 -2.12
C GLN A 316 -5.80 -12.90 -0.95
N ILE A 317 -5.51 -13.62 0.15
CA ILE A 317 -4.87 -13.06 1.35
C ILE A 317 -3.48 -12.51 0.99
N ASN A 318 -2.69 -13.29 0.25
CA ASN A 318 -1.34 -12.87 -0.12
C ASN A 318 -1.32 -11.70 -1.10
N LEU A 319 -2.32 -11.60 -1.99
CA LEU A 319 -2.48 -10.48 -2.89
C LEU A 319 -2.88 -9.20 -2.14
N LYS A 320 -3.82 -9.27 -1.18
CA LYS A 320 -4.16 -8.13 -0.30
C LYS A 320 -2.94 -7.60 0.45
N LYS A 321 -2.08 -8.49 0.96
CA LYS A 321 -0.85 -8.12 1.69
C LYS A 321 0.16 -7.34 0.85
N LEU A 322 0.07 -7.38 -0.49
CA LEU A 322 0.93 -6.56 -1.35
C LEU A 322 0.52 -5.07 -1.33
N ASN A 323 -0.72 -4.75 -0.94
CA ASN A 323 -1.27 -3.38 -0.92
C ASN A 323 -1.04 -2.67 -2.26
N LEU A 324 -1.40 -3.35 -3.36
CA LEU A 324 -1.20 -2.83 -4.71
C LEU A 324 -1.99 -1.55 -4.93
N HIS A 325 -1.38 -0.60 -5.63
CA HIS A 325 -2.11 0.50 -6.21
C HIS A 325 -3.03 0.00 -7.33
N GLU A 326 -4.03 0.79 -7.71
CA GLU A 326 -4.95 0.43 -8.80
C GLU A 326 -4.18 0.27 -10.12
N GLU A 327 -3.20 1.13 -10.39
CA GLU A 327 -2.34 1.07 -11.59
C GLU A 327 -1.58 -0.25 -11.67
N GLU A 328 -1.02 -0.69 -10.55
CA GLU A 328 -0.26 -1.94 -10.44
C GLU A 328 -1.17 -3.15 -10.68
N HIS A 329 -2.40 -3.09 -10.16
CA HIS A 329 -3.39 -4.14 -10.33
C HIS A 329 -3.83 -4.29 -11.79
N VAL A 330 -4.13 -3.18 -12.48
CA VAL A 330 -4.56 -3.23 -13.90
C VAL A 330 -3.41 -3.62 -14.84
N LEU A 331 -2.17 -3.19 -14.54
CA LEU A 331 -0.99 -3.64 -15.26
C LEU A 331 -0.76 -5.14 -15.07
N LEU A 332 -0.90 -5.66 -13.85
CA LEU A 332 -0.75 -7.09 -13.57
C LEU A 332 -1.81 -7.93 -14.31
N MET A 333 -3.07 -7.47 -14.37
CA MET A 333 -4.11 -8.12 -15.17
C MET A 333 -3.77 -8.12 -16.66
N ALA A 334 -3.28 -7.01 -17.20
CA ALA A 334 -2.92 -6.92 -18.62
C ALA A 334 -1.74 -7.84 -18.97
N ILE A 335 -0.71 -7.89 -18.11
CA ILE A 335 0.44 -8.82 -18.24
C ILE A 335 -0.02 -10.28 -18.17
N CYS A 336 -0.98 -10.61 -17.29
CA CYS A 336 -1.56 -11.96 -17.19
C CYS A 336 -2.27 -12.41 -18.47
N ILE A 337 -3.02 -11.49 -19.12
CA ILE A 337 -3.72 -11.75 -20.38
C ILE A 337 -2.72 -11.98 -21.52
N LEU A 338 -1.74 -11.08 -21.65
CA LEU A 338 -0.74 -11.10 -22.72
C LEU A 338 0.41 -12.06 -22.40
N SER A 339 0.13 -13.34 -22.17
CA SER A 339 1.17 -14.34 -21.93
C SER A 339 1.51 -15.09 -23.22
N PRO A 340 2.76 -15.08 -23.71
CA PRO A 340 3.12 -15.72 -24.99
C PRO A 340 3.11 -17.25 -24.93
N ASP A 341 3.16 -17.84 -23.74
CA ASP A 341 3.19 -19.29 -23.50
C ASP A 341 1.80 -19.94 -23.46
N ARG A 342 0.73 -19.23 -23.85
CA ARG A 342 -0.62 -19.80 -23.86
C ARG A 342 -0.82 -20.80 -25.01
N PRO A 343 -1.50 -21.94 -24.77
CA PRO A 343 -1.87 -22.87 -25.84
C PRO A 343 -2.66 -22.18 -26.96
N GLY A 344 -2.28 -22.44 -28.21
CA GLY A 344 -2.98 -21.94 -29.40
C GLY A 344 -2.51 -20.57 -29.91
N VAL A 345 -1.63 -19.86 -29.19
CA VAL A 345 -1.00 -18.62 -29.68
C VAL A 345 -0.06 -18.94 -30.85
N GLN A 346 -0.21 -18.19 -31.93
CA GLN A 346 0.55 -18.30 -33.17
C GLN A 346 1.72 -17.31 -33.21
N ASP A 347 1.47 -16.01 -32.97
CA ASP A 347 2.52 -14.98 -32.95
C ASP A 347 3.00 -14.69 -31.53
N THR A 348 3.80 -15.61 -30.99
CA THR A 348 4.34 -15.50 -29.63
C THR A 348 5.27 -14.28 -29.46
N ALA A 349 5.98 -13.88 -30.52
CA ALA A 349 6.92 -12.77 -30.49
C ALA A 349 6.21 -11.41 -30.34
N LEU A 350 5.09 -11.22 -31.06
CA LEU A 350 4.29 -10.01 -30.90
C LEU A 350 3.65 -9.93 -29.51
N VAL A 351 3.11 -11.05 -29.00
CA VAL A 351 2.54 -11.11 -27.65
C VAL A 351 3.59 -10.79 -26.58
N GLU A 352 4.77 -11.40 -26.68
CA GLU A 352 5.91 -11.14 -25.77
C GLU A 352 6.33 -9.67 -25.82
N SER A 353 6.43 -9.07 -27.02
CA SER A 353 6.79 -7.66 -27.17
C SER A 353 5.82 -6.72 -26.45
N ILE A 354 4.50 -6.98 -26.52
CA ILE A 354 3.49 -6.19 -25.82
C ILE A 354 3.58 -6.45 -24.30
N GLN A 355 3.75 -7.70 -23.88
CA GLN A 355 3.91 -8.06 -22.46
C GLN A 355 5.13 -7.41 -21.82
N ASP A 356 6.26 -7.40 -22.51
CA ASP A 356 7.52 -6.79 -22.08
C ASP A 356 7.37 -5.29 -21.90
N HIS A 357 6.68 -4.63 -22.83
CA HIS A 357 6.39 -3.20 -22.73
C HIS A 357 5.56 -2.87 -21.48
N LEU A 358 4.49 -3.63 -21.22
CA LEU A 358 3.67 -3.46 -20.01
C LEU A 358 4.45 -3.77 -18.72
N SER A 359 5.31 -4.79 -18.76
CA SER A 359 6.18 -5.18 -17.66
C SER A 359 7.21 -4.08 -17.32
N ALA A 360 7.76 -3.43 -18.34
CA ALA A 360 8.66 -2.28 -18.17
C ALA A 360 7.94 -1.06 -17.58
N ILE A 361 6.69 -0.82 -18.00
CA ILE A 361 5.84 0.23 -17.42
C ILE A 361 5.59 -0.05 -15.93
N LEU A 362 5.21 -1.27 -15.57
CA LEU A 362 4.98 -1.65 -14.18
C LEU A 362 6.22 -1.46 -13.31
N GLN A 363 7.40 -1.92 -13.78
CA GLN A 363 8.66 -1.71 -13.07
C GLN A 363 8.96 -0.22 -12.89
N THR A 364 8.76 0.59 -13.94
CA THR A 364 8.97 2.04 -13.86
C THR A 364 8.00 2.70 -12.87
N TYR A 365 6.73 2.32 -12.89
CA TYR A 365 5.72 2.81 -11.96
C TYR A 365 6.11 2.50 -10.51
N ILE A 366 6.46 1.24 -10.21
CA ILE A 366 6.91 0.81 -8.89
C ILE A 366 8.11 1.64 -8.42
N LEU A 367 9.10 1.84 -9.28
CA LEU A 367 10.29 2.64 -8.97
C LEU A 367 9.96 4.12 -8.70
N CYS A 368 8.97 4.68 -9.40
CA CYS A 368 8.55 6.07 -9.23
C CYS A 368 7.69 6.30 -7.98
N ARG A 369 6.81 5.34 -7.64
CA ARG A 369 5.75 5.52 -6.64
C ARG A 369 6.04 4.85 -5.31
N HIS A 370 6.85 3.80 -5.28
CA HIS A 370 7.26 3.13 -4.04
C HIS A 370 8.68 3.55 -3.65
N PRO A 371 8.90 4.19 -2.48
CA PRO A 371 10.24 4.46 -2.00
C PRO A 371 10.95 3.17 -1.53
N PRO A 372 12.29 3.09 -1.58
CA PRO A 372 13.04 1.98 -0.99
C PRO A 372 12.75 1.83 0.52
N PRO A 373 12.66 0.60 1.07
CA PRO A 373 12.90 -0.69 0.40
C PRO A 373 11.67 -1.29 -0.31
N GLY A 374 10.51 -0.62 -0.25
CA GLY A 374 9.23 -1.13 -0.75
C GLY A 374 9.21 -1.44 -2.25
N ASN A 375 9.99 -0.71 -3.05
CA ASN A 375 10.11 -0.96 -4.50
C ASN A 375 10.91 -2.20 -4.90
N ARG A 376 11.86 -2.66 -4.08
CA ARG A 376 12.87 -3.64 -4.55
C ARG A 376 12.30 -5.03 -4.78
N LEU A 377 11.34 -5.44 -3.94
CA LEU A 377 10.78 -6.80 -3.97
C LEU A 377 9.32 -6.85 -4.42
N LEU A 378 8.70 -5.69 -4.70
CA LEU A 378 7.29 -5.65 -5.09
C LEU A 378 7.07 -6.30 -6.46
N TYR A 379 7.83 -5.89 -7.49
CA TYR A 379 7.70 -6.45 -8.83
C TYR A 379 7.90 -7.99 -8.86
N PRO A 380 8.98 -8.57 -8.31
CA PRO A 380 9.12 -10.02 -8.26
C PRO A 380 7.97 -10.72 -7.53
N LYS A 381 7.45 -10.14 -6.44
CA LYS A 381 6.29 -10.69 -5.71
C LYS A 381 5.02 -10.65 -6.54
N MET A 382 4.82 -9.61 -7.36
CA MET A 382 3.68 -9.52 -8.27
C MET A 382 3.77 -10.57 -9.38
N ILE A 383 4.93 -10.73 -10.01
CA ILE A 383 5.13 -11.77 -11.04
C ILE A 383 4.96 -13.17 -10.45
N GLN A 384 5.41 -13.42 -9.21
CA GLN A 384 5.14 -14.69 -8.52
C GLN A 384 3.63 -14.98 -8.38
N LYS A 385 2.77 -13.95 -8.28
CA LYS A 385 1.31 -14.16 -8.28
C LYS A 385 0.81 -14.73 -9.60
N LEU A 386 1.43 -14.39 -10.73
CA LEU A 386 1.08 -14.98 -12.02
C LEU A 386 1.42 -16.48 -12.08
N ALA A 387 2.53 -16.89 -11.46
CA ALA A 387 2.86 -18.30 -11.34
C ALA A 387 1.86 -19.05 -10.44
N ASP A 388 1.48 -18.45 -9.30
CA ASP A 388 0.45 -19.03 -8.41
C ASP A 388 -0.89 -19.24 -9.16
N LEU A 389 -1.24 -18.32 -10.07
CA LEU A 389 -2.45 -18.41 -10.91
C LEU A 389 -2.41 -19.57 -11.90
N ARG A 390 -1.23 -19.96 -12.42
CA ARG A 390 -1.13 -21.12 -13.32
C ARG A 390 -1.58 -22.40 -12.62
N SER A 391 -1.12 -22.62 -11.40
CA SER A 391 -1.54 -23.78 -10.60
C SER A 391 -3.03 -23.74 -10.24
N LEU A 392 -3.56 -22.55 -9.92
CA LEU A 392 -5.01 -22.38 -9.69
C LEU A 392 -5.84 -22.66 -10.94
N ASN A 393 -5.36 -22.26 -12.11
CA ASN A 393 -6.02 -22.50 -13.39
C ASN A 393 -6.04 -23.99 -13.75
N GLU A 394 -4.93 -24.70 -13.53
CA GLU A 394 -4.85 -26.15 -13.75
C GLU A 394 -5.85 -26.92 -12.88
N GLU A 395 -5.92 -26.60 -11.58
CA GLU A 395 -6.86 -27.26 -10.67
C GLU A 395 -8.32 -26.85 -10.98
N HIS A 396 -8.58 -25.58 -11.31
CA HIS A 396 -9.89 -25.15 -11.79
C HIS A 396 -10.31 -25.92 -13.04
N SER A 397 -9.43 -26.06 -14.03
CA SER A 397 -9.71 -26.76 -15.29
C SER A 397 -9.99 -28.25 -15.07
N LYS A 398 -9.27 -28.89 -14.14
CA LYS A 398 -9.53 -30.27 -13.71
C LYS A 398 -10.93 -30.42 -13.09
N GLN A 399 -11.30 -29.55 -12.14
CA GLN A 399 -12.61 -29.62 -11.49
C GLN A 399 -13.76 -29.27 -12.44
N TYR A 400 -13.56 -28.25 -13.28
CA TYR A 400 -14.50 -27.89 -14.33
C TYR A 400 -14.79 -29.06 -15.27
N ARG A 401 -13.74 -29.80 -15.72
CA ARG A 401 -13.92 -30.98 -16.55
C ARG A 401 -14.82 -32.01 -15.87
N CYS A 402 -14.54 -32.35 -14.60
CA CYS A 402 -15.37 -33.28 -13.82
C CYS A 402 -16.85 -32.84 -13.77
N LEU A 403 -17.11 -31.55 -13.57
CA LEU A 403 -18.48 -30.99 -13.57
C LEU A 403 -19.13 -31.06 -14.95
N SER A 404 -18.40 -30.66 -16.00
CA SER A 404 -18.93 -30.57 -17.36
C SER A 404 -19.22 -31.93 -18.01
N PHE A 405 -18.57 -33.02 -17.56
CA PHE A 405 -18.82 -34.38 -18.05
C PHE A 405 -20.14 -34.99 -17.54
N LEU A 406 -20.72 -34.45 -16.46
CA LEU A 406 -22.01 -34.89 -15.94
C LEU A 406 -23.14 -34.11 -16.64
N PRO A 407 -24.04 -34.78 -17.40
CA PRO A 407 -25.07 -34.09 -18.18
C PRO A 407 -25.95 -33.14 -17.36
N GLU A 408 -26.33 -33.56 -16.15
CA GLU A 408 -27.18 -32.76 -15.26
C GLU A 408 -26.52 -31.44 -14.82
N HIS A 409 -25.20 -31.43 -14.67
CA HIS A 409 -24.42 -30.25 -14.27
C HIS A 409 -24.06 -29.40 -15.49
N SER A 410 -23.68 -30.04 -16.60
CA SER A 410 -23.37 -29.38 -17.87
C SER A 410 -24.54 -28.52 -18.37
N MET A 411 -25.78 -29.02 -18.24
CA MET A 411 -27.00 -28.27 -18.57
C MET A 411 -27.24 -27.03 -17.68
N GLN A 412 -26.56 -26.93 -16.53
CA GLN A 412 -26.64 -25.78 -15.64
C GLN A 412 -25.57 -24.73 -15.96
N LEU A 413 -24.55 -25.05 -16.74
CA LEU A 413 -23.53 -24.09 -17.17
C LEU A 413 -24.07 -23.15 -18.25
N THR A 414 -23.55 -21.93 -18.30
CA THR A 414 -23.93 -20.99 -19.37
C THR A 414 -23.20 -21.34 -20.68
N PRO A 415 -23.77 -21.02 -21.85
CA PRO A 415 -23.09 -21.27 -23.13
C PRO A 415 -21.70 -20.64 -23.22
N LEU A 416 -21.51 -19.44 -22.66
CA LEU A 416 -20.22 -18.76 -22.64
C LEU A 416 -19.19 -19.48 -21.77
N VAL A 417 -19.59 -19.99 -20.60
CA VAL A 417 -18.73 -20.79 -19.73
C VAL A 417 -18.28 -22.07 -20.46
N LEU A 418 -19.21 -22.75 -21.14
CA LEU A 418 -18.92 -23.92 -21.96
C LEU A 418 -17.97 -23.60 -23.12
N GLU A 419 -18.18 -22.51 -23.84
CA GLU A 419 -17.33 -22.11 -24.98
C GLU A 419 -15.90 -21.80 -24.56
N VAL A 420 -15.75 -21.11 -23.43
CA VAL A 420 -14.45 -20.63 -22.93
C VAL A 420 -13.64 -21.77 -22.32
N PHE A 421 -14.25 -22.61 -21.47
CA PHE A 421 -13.53 -23.65 -20.73
C PHE A 421 -13.67 -25.06 -21.34
N GLY A 422 -14.58 -25.28 -22.29
CA GLY A 422 -14.90 -26.61 -22.81
C GLY A 422 -13.99 -27.16 -23.92
N ASN A 423 -13.06 -26.38 -24.47
CA ASN A 423 -12.37 -26.73 -25.72
C ASN A 423 -11.00 -27.45 -25.58
N GLU A 424 -10.66 -28.02 -24.41
CA GLU A 424 -9.48 -28.91 -24.28
C GLU A 424 -9.85 -30.39 -24.43
N ILE A 425 -10.69 -30.72 -25.41
CA ILE A 425 -10.93 -32.09 -25.86
C ILE A 425 -10.56 -32.17 -27.33
N SER A 426 -9.26 -32.29 -27.61
CA SER A 426 -8.70 -32.90 -28.83
C SER A 426 -7.25 -33.28 -28.59
#